data_AF-A0A3Q0DVH4-F1
#
_entry.id   AF-A0A3Q0DVH4-F1
#
_cell.length_a   1.000
_cell.length_b   1.000
_cell.length_c   1.000
_cell.angle_alpha   90.00
_cell.angle_beta   90.00
_cell.angle_gamma   90.00
#
_symmetry.space_group_name_H-M   'P 1'
#
loop_
_entity.id
_entity.type
_entity.pdbx_description
1 polymer ?
#
loop_
_entity_poly.entity_id
_entity_poly.type
_entity_poly.pdbx_seq_one_letter_code
_entity_poly.pdbx_strand_id
1 'polypeptide(L)'
;ELRSLSIPGTYQEKITHLGHSLMHLTGLKSLDLSRNSLVSLEGIQFLAALESLNLYYNCISSLAEVFRLHTLPALVDVDLRLNPVGKAESDYRLFVVHLLPGLRRLDDRPVRASEREASRLCFAAEDSLDSTEGIPDARSLV
;
A
#
# COMPACT_ATOMS: atom_id res chain seq x y z
N GLU A 1 16.02 13.15 -15.76
CA GLU A 1 15.45 12.01 -15.03
C GLU A 1 13.96 12.20 -14.88
N LEU A 2 13.18 11.17 -15.16
CA LEU A 2 11.72 11.22 -15.09
C LEU A 2 11.29 11.09 -13.62
N ARG A 3 10.73 12.17 -13.05
CA ARG A 3 10.36 12.23 -11.62
C ARG A 3 8.89 11.96 -11.35
N SER A 4 8.05 12.07 -12.36
CA SER A 4 6.61 11.88 -12.24
C SER A 4 6.11 11.13 -13.46
N LEU A 5 5.30 10.11 -13.23
CA LEU A 5 4.68 9.28 -14.26
C LEU A 5 3.20 9.17 -13.93
N SER A 6 2.34 9.52 -14.88
CA SER A 6 0.89 9.39 -14.73
C SER A 6 0.38 8.56 -15.91
N ILE A 7 -0.19 7.41 -15.58
CA ILE A 7 -0.79 6.47 -16.52
C ILE A 7 -2.16 6.07 -15.94
N PRO A 8 -3.12 7.02 -15.89
CA PRO A 8 -4.46 6.70 -15.44
C PRO A 8 -5.15 5.79 -16.45
N GLY A 9 -5.91 4.82 -15.97
CA GLY A 9 -6.61 3.87 -16.82
C GLY A 9 -7.64 4.57 -17.71
N THR A 10 -7.62 4.22 -18.99
CA THR A 10 -8.60 4.66 -19.97
C THR A 10 -9.63 3.55 -20.21
N TYR A 11 -10.69 3.82 -20.97
CA TYR A 11 -11.77 2.86 -21.21
C TYR A 11 -11.33 1.64 -22.05
N GLN A 12 -10.17 1.68 -22.70
CA GLN A 12 -9.74 0.65 -23.66
C GLN A 12 -8.61 -0.24 -23.12
N GLU A 13 -7.65 0.31 -22.37
CA GLU A 13 -6.53 -0.46 -21.83
C GLU A 13 -6.30 -0.11 -20.36
N LYS A 14 -6.57 -1.09 -19.49
CA LYS A 14 -6.35 -0.99 -18.05
C LYS A 14 -5.16 -1.85 -17.65
N ILE A 15 -4.25 -1.26 -16.89
CA ILE A 15 -3.11 -1.99 -16.34
C ILE A 15 -3.62 -2.91 -15.22
N THR A 16 -3.25 -4.19 -15.28
CA THR A 16 -3.57 -5.19 -14.25
C THR A 16 -2.36 -5.56 -13.40
N HIS A 17 -1.16 -5.49 -13.97
CA HIS A 17 0.11 -5.82 -13.33
C HIS A 17 1.21 -4.85 -13.80
N LEU A 18 2.13 -4.46 -12.89
CA LEU A 18 3.27 -3.61 -13.22
C LEU A 18 4.48 -4.43 -13.72
N GLY A 19 4.70 -5.60 -13.12
CA GLY A 19 5.81 -6.49 -13.48
C GLY A 19 7.17 -5.78 -13.41
N HIS A 20 8.01 -6.00 -14.42
CA HIS A 20 9.34 -5.40 -14.51
C HIS A 20 9.38 -4.08 -15.31
N SER A 21 8.24 -3.60 -15.82
CA SER A 21 8.19 -2.45 -16.73
C SER A 21 8.68 -1.14 -16.10
N LEU A 22 8.63 -1.04 -14.77
CA LEU A 22 9.06 0.14 -14.02
C LEU A 22 10.42 -0.04 -13.32
N MET A 23 11.14 -1.15 -13.54
CA MET A 23 12.34 -1.49 -12.78
C MET A 23 13.50 -0.50 -12.92
N HIS A 24 13.54 0.26 -14.03
CA HIS A 24 14.58 1.25 -14.29
C HIS A 24 14.20 2.67 -13.81
N LEU A 25 12.98 2.87 -13.32
CA LEU A 25 12.48 4.18 -12.89
C LEU A 25 12.79 4.44 -11.41
N THR A 26 14.02 4.16 -10.98
CA THR A 26 14.44 4.25 -9.57
C THR A 26 14.40 5.67 -9.00
N GLY A 27 14.46 6.69 -9.87
CA GLY A 27 14.34 8.11 -9.49
C GLY A 27 12.92 8.69 -9.54
N LEU A 28 11.91 7.84 -9.75
CA LEU A 28 10.51 8.26 -9.81
C LEU A 28 10.01 8.65 -8.42
N LYS A 29 9.44 9.85 -8.29
CA LYS A 29 8.90 10.41 -7.05
C LYS A 29 7.38 10.36 -6.98
N SER A 30 6.70 10.46 -8.12
CA SER A 30 5.24 10.43 -8.18
C SER A 30 4.77 9.46 -9.26
N LEU A 31 3.86 8.57 -8.88
CA LEU A 31 3.27 7.59 -9.76
C LEU A 31 1.75 7.62 -9.62
N ASP A 32 1.08 7.92 -10.72
CA ASP A 32 -0.37 7.87 -10.81
C ASP A 32 -0.79 6.72 -11.72
N LEU A 33 -1.45 5.74 -11.12
CA LEU A 33 -2.01 4.55 -11.74
C LEU A 33 -3.51 4.46 -11.46
N SER A 34 -4.17 5.60 -11.20
CA SER A 34 -5.59 5.64 -10.89
C SER A 34 -6.46 5.10 -12.03
N ARG A 35 -7.64 4.59 -11.72
CA ARG A 35 -8.66 4.11 -12.68
C ARG A 35 -8.21 2.92 -13.55
N ASN A 36 -7.18 2.20 -13.12
CA ASN A 36 -6.74 0.96 -13.74
C ASN A 36 -7.47 -0.25 -13.12
N SER A 37 -6.99 -1.47 -13.43
CA SER A 37 -7.51 -2.73 -12.90
C SER A 37 -6.40 -3.48 -12.17
N LEU A 38 -5.51 -2.76 -11.47
CA LEU A 38 -4.40 -3.36 -10.76
C LEU A 38 -4.92 -4.30 -9.69
N VAL A 39 -4.54 -5.57 -9.82
CA VAL A 39 -4.82 -6.62 -8.83
C VAL A 39 -3.60 -6.90 -7.96
N SER A 40 -2.41 -6.55 -8.45
CA SER A 40 -1.15 -6.73 -7.73
C SER A 40 -0.25 -5.50 -7.81
N LEU A 41 0.50 -5.26 -6.73
CA LEU A 41 1.56 -4.26 -6.63
C LEU A 41 2.95 -4.84 -6.88
N GLU A 42 3.03 -6.06 -7.39
CA GLU A 42 4.31 -6.62 -7.81
C GLU A 42 5.02 -5.72 -8.81
N GLY A 43 6.27 -5.37 -8.50
CA GLY A 43 7.08 -4.47 -9.30
C GLY A 43 7.16 -3.05 -8.73
N ILE A 44 6.28 -2.69 -7.78
CA ILE A 44 6.37 -1.39 -7.10
C ILE A 44 7.67 -1.28 -6.30
N GLN A 45 8.18 -2.40 -5.77
CA GLN A 45 9.37 -2.46 -4.93
C GLN A 45 10.65 -1.89 -5.58
N PHE A 46 10.68 -1.73 -6.90
CA PHE A 46 11.83 -1.14 -7.60
C PHE A 46 11.89 0.39 -7.48
N LEU A 47 10.80 1.04 -7.06
CA LEU A 47 10.63 2.49 -7.05
C LEU A 47 11.04 3.11 -5.71
N ALA A 48 12.27 2.87 -5.25
CA ALA A 48 12.73 3.25 -3.90
C ALA A 48 12.62 4.76 -3.58
N ALA A 49 12.64 5.64 -4.59
CA ALA A 49 12.50 7.09 -4.42
C ALA A 49 11.04 7.59 -4.47
N LEU A 50 10.05 6.68 -4.54
CA LEU A 50 8.65 7.06 -4.69
C LEU A 50 8.12 7.72 -3.42
N GLU A 51 7.60 8.94 -3.58
CA GLU A 51 7.04 9.76 -2.52
C GLU A 51 5.50 9.77 -2.56
N SER A 52 4.91 9.74 -3.76
CA SER A 52 3.46 9.79 -3.96
C SER A 52 2.99 8.69 -4.90
N LEU A 53 2.00 7.92 -4.44
CA LEU A 53 1.41 6.81 -5.18
C LEU A 53 -0.12 6.93 -5.21
N ASN A 54 -0.68 7.13 -6.39
CA ASN A 54 -2.12 7.15 -6.61
C ASN A 54 -2.59 5.83 -7.24
N LEU A 55 -3.31 5.04 -6.45
CA LEU A 55 -3.95 3.78 -6.84
C LEU A 55 -5.49 3.89 -6.76
N TYR A 56 -6.03 5.11 -6.76
CA TYR A 56 -7.46 5.37 -6.73
C TYR A 56 -8.19 4.55 -7.80
N TYR A 57 -9.27 3.84 -7.41
CA TYR A 57 -10.10 3.06 -8.33
C TYR A 57 -9.32 1.97 -9.08
N ASN A 58 -8.78 1.02 -8.34
CA ASN A 58 -8.14 -0.21 -8.82
C ASN A 58 -8.81 -1.45 -8.20
N CYS A 59 -8.20 -2.63 -8.36
CA CYS A 59 -8.73 -3.91 -7.90
C CYS A 59 -7.88 -4.56 -6.80
N ILE A 60 -7.19 -3.76 -5.98
CA ILE A 60 -6.36 -4.26 -4.85
C ILE A 60 -7.29 -4.83 -3.78
N SER A 61 -7.24 -6.15 -3.57
CA SER A 61 -8.21 -6.85 -2.73
C SER A 61 -7.71 -7.28 -1.35
N SER A 62 -6.39 -7.29 -1.11
CA SER A 62 -5.82 -7.85 0.11
C SER A 62 -4.75 -6.96 0.74
N LEU A 63 -4.55 -7.10 2.07
CA LEU A 63 -3.44 -6.47 2.78
C LEU A 63 -2.09 -7.03 2.35
N ALA A 64 -2.04 -8.26 1.83
CA ALA A 64 -0.81 -8.86 1.30
C ALA A 64 -0.23 -8.04 0.12
N GLU A 65 -1.08 -7.50 -0.75
CA GLU A 65 -0.62 -6.61 -1.82
C GLU A 65 -0.16 -5.26 -1.28
N VAL A 66 -0.91 -4.69 -0.32
CA VAL A 66 -0.53 -3.44 0.36
C VAL A 66 0.79 -3.60 1.12
N PHE A 67 1.06 -4.77 1.69
CA PHE A 67 2.29 -5.08 2.42
C PHE A 67 3.51 -4.80 1.55
N ARG A 68 3.48 -5.07 0.24
CA ARG A 68 4.59 -4.81 -0.69
C ARG A 68 5.09 -3.36 -0.68
N LEU A 69 4.24 -2.40 -0.27
CA LEU A 69 4.61 -0.99 -0.12
C LEU A 69 5.66 -0.75 0.98
N HIS A 70 5.88 -1.69 1.92
CA HIS A 70 6.90 -1.58 2.97
C HIS A 70 8.32 -1.37 2.41
N THR A 71 8.53 -1.77 1.15
CA THR A 71 9.82 -1.63 0.44
C THR A 71 10.11 -0.19 0.00
N LEU A 72 9.16 0.74 0.19
CA LEU A 72 9.22 2.12 -0.28
C LEU A 72 9.41 3.09 0.90
N PRO A 73 10.66 3.36 1.32
CA PRO A 73 10.92 4.16 2.52
C PRO A 73 10.58 5.65 2.34
N ALA A 74 10.53 6.14 1.11
CA ALA A 74 10.26 7.54 0.80
C ALA A 74 8.76 7.87 0.68
N LEU A 75 7.87 6.88 0.80
CA LEU A 75 6.45 7.03 0.54
C LEU A 75 5.78 7.91 1.61
N VAL A 76 5.19 9.03 1.18
CA VAL A 76 4.54 10.01 2.05
C VAL A 76 3.05 10.19 1.75
N ASP A 77 2.61 9.88 0.54
CA ASP A 77 1.22 10.05 0.10
C ASP A 77 0.74 8.82 -0.68
N VAL A 78 -0.34 8.19 -0.22
CA VAL A 78 -0.97 7.03 -0.86
C VAL A 78 -2.47 7.24 -0.97
N ASP A 79 -3.02 6.99 -2.15
CA ASP A 79 -4.47 6.89 -2.34
C ASP A 79 -4.84 5.49 -2.82
N LEU A 80 -5.58 4.76 -1.99
CA LEU A 80 -6.08 3.42 -2.25
C LEU A 80 -7.62 3.39 -2.21
N ARG A 81 -8.28 4.56 -2.23
CA ARG A 81 -9.74 4.63 -2.26
C ARG A 81 -10.31 3.90 -3.46
N LEU A 82 -11.52 3.38 -3.28
CA LEU A 82 -12.22 2.55 -4.26
C LEU A 82 -11.45 1.29 -4.70
N ASN A 83 -10.61 0.76 -3.82
CA ASN A 83 -10.11 -0.61 -3.92
C ASN A 83 -10.88 -1.54 -2.95
N PRO A 84 -11.07 -2.82 -3.29
CA PRO A 84 -11.75 -3.77 -2.42
C PRO A 84 -11.13 -3.93 -1.02
N VAL A 85 -9.80 -3.76 -0.88
CA VAL A 85 -9.09 -3.88 0.41
C VAL A 85 -9.67 -2.99 1.51
N GLY A 86 -10.07 -1.76 1.19
CA GLY A 86 -10.64 -0.84 2.18
C GLY A 86 -12.06 -1.19 2.64
N LYS A 87 -12.73 -2.14 1.97
CA LYS A 87 -14.04 -2.67 2.37
C LYS A 87 -13.94 -4.04 3.04
N ALA A 88 -12.95 -4.84 2.63
CA ALA A 88 -12.75 -6.18 3.17
C ALA A 88 -12.14 -6.14 4.58
N GLU A 89 -11.30 -5.14 4.87
CA GLU A 89 -10.43 -5.13 6.04
C GLU A 89 -10.72 -3.90 6.90
N SER A 90 -11.33 -4.11 8.07
CA SER A 90 -11.70 -3.01 8.98
C SER A 90 -10.48 -2.23 9.49
N ASP A 91 -9.36 -2.93 9.71
CA ASP A 91 -8.12 -2.37 10.25
C ASP A 91 -7.14 -1.91 9.17
N TYR A 92 -7.55 -1.95 7.89
CA TYR A 92 -6.73 -1.57 6.73
C TYR A 92 -5.97 -0.25 6.95
N ARG A 93 -6.66 0.77 7.47
CA ARG A 93 -6.04 2.08 7.67
C ARG A 93 -4.97 2.05 8.75
N LEU A 94 -5.21 1.37 9.87
CA LEU A 94 -4.22 1.23 10.93
C LEU A 94 -3.04 0.38 10.46
N PHE A 95 -3.31 -0.68 9.69
CA PHE A 95 -2.30 -1.52 9.05
C PHE A 95 -1.37 -0.72 8.14
N VAL A 96 -1.91 0.07 7.22
CA VAL A 96 -1.07 0.89 6.30
C VAL A 96 -0.25 1.92 7.08
N VAL A 97 -0.84 2.54 8.11
CA VAL A 97 -0.15 3.52 8.96
C VAL A 97 0.96 2.87 9.78
N HIS A 98 0.77 1.63 10.23
CA HIS A 98 1.80 0.85 10.91
C HIS A 98 2.92 0.44 9.95
N LEU A 99 2.55 -0.04 8.76
CA LEU A 99 3.47 -0.49 7.71
C LEU A 99 4.38 0.63 7.20
N LEU A 100 3.85 1.84 7.09
CA LEU A 100 4.53 2.99 6.48
C LEU A 100 4.68 4.12 7.51
N PRO A 101 5.73 4.10 8.36
CA PRO A 101 5.90 5.10 9.41
C PRO A 101 6.09 6.54 8.89
N GLY A 102 6.63 6.68 7.66
CA GLY A 102 6.82 7.95 6.97
C GLY A 102 5.55 8.54 6.34
N LEU A 103 4.44 7.79 6.33
CA LEU A 103 3.22 8.20 5.64
C LEU A 103 2.60 9.44 6.29
N ARG A 104 2.30 10.44 5.46
CA ARG A 104 1.70 11.72 5.86
C ARG A 104 0.24 11.82 5.45
N ARG A 105 -0.13 11.23 4.31
CA ARG A 105 -1.50 11.23 3.81
C ARG A 105 -1.85 9.84 3.28
N LEU A 106 -3.05 9.39 3.64
CA LEU A 106 -3.63 8.14 3.20
C LEU A 106 -5.09 8.38 2.83
N ASP A 107 -5.50 7.97 1.62
CA ASP A 107 -6.86 8.10 1.11
C ASP A 107 -7.40 9.53 1.19
N ASP A 108 -6.57 10.50 0.77
CA ASP A 108 -6.89 11.94 0.82
C ASP A 108 -7.07 12.51 2.24
N ARG A 109 -6.75 11.72 3.28
CA ARG A 109 -6.83 12.11 4.68
C ARG A 109 -5.44 12.16 5.32
N PRO A 110 -5.10 13.21 6.07
CA PRO A 110 -3.81 13.26 6.78
C PRO A 110 -3.75 12.15 7.83
N VAL A 111 -2.58 11.53 7.97
CA VAL A 111 -2.29 10.55 9.04
C VAL A 111 -2.01 11.31 10.33
N ARG A 112 -2.87 11.14 11.33
CA ARG A 112 -2.75 11.81 12.63
C ARG A 112 -1.85 11.03 13.58
N ALA A 113 -1.26 11.72 14.55
CA ALA A 113 -0.47 11.09 15.62
C ALA A 113 -1.29 10.08 16.42
N SER A 114 -2.59 10.35 16.64
CA SER A 114 -3.52 9.42 17.29
C SER A 114 -3.68 8.10 16.54
N GLU A 115 -3.64 8.13 15.20
CA GLU A 115 -3.75 6.92 14.37
C GLU A 115 -2.46 6.10 14.43
N ARG A 116 -1.29 6.76 14.51
CA ARG A 116 -0.02 6.07 14.72
C ARG A 116 0.07 5.41 16.08
N GLU A 117 -0.45 6.07 17.12
CA GLU A 117 -0.50 5.48 18.45
C GLU A 117 -1.50 4.32 18.50
N ALA A 118 -2.69 4.49 17.92
CA ALA A 118 -3.68 3.42 17.83
C ALA A 118 -3.16 2.20 17.05
N SER A 119 -2.46 2.42 15.93
CA SER A 119 -1.89 1.31 15.16
C SER A 119 -0.80 0.60 15.95
N ARG A 120 0.08 1.32 16.65
CA ARG A 120 1.06 0.72 17.56
C ARG A 120 0.41 -0.12 18.65
N LEU A 121 -0.63 0.38 19.32
CA LEU A 121 -1.30 -0.35 20.38
C LEU A 121 -2.03 -1.59 19.84
N CYS A 122 -2.67 -1.49 18.68
CA CYS A 122 -3.36 -2.60 18.03
C CYS A 122 -2.39 -3.75 17.73
N PHE A 123 -1.28 -3.45 17.04
CA PHE A 123 -0.31 -4.47 16.62
C PHE A 123 0.69 -4.87 17.72
N ALA A 124 0.90 -4.05 18.76
CA ALA A 124 1.70 -4.45 19.93
C ALA A 124 0.91 -5.35 20.90
N ALA A 125 -0.41 -5.18 20.99
CA ALA A 125 -1.25 -6.03 21.83
C ALA A 125 -1.30 -7.47 21.29
N GLU A 126 -1.27 -7.65 19.96
CA GLU A 126 -1.21 -8.97 19.31
C GLU A 126 0.08 -9.72 19.66
N ASP A 127 1.22 -9.02 19.73
CA ASP A 127 2.53 -9.59 20.13
C ASP A 127 2.53 -10.03 21.62
N SER A 128 1.81 -9.30 22.48
CA SER A 128 1.72 -9.61 23.92
C SER A 128 0.76 -10.77 24.26
N LEU A 129 -0.17 -11.11 23.36
CA LEU A 129 -1.11 -12.22 23.54
C LEU A 129 -0.54 -13.57 23.07
N ASP A 130 0.59 -13.56 22.34
CA ASP A 130 1.27 -14.77 21.84
C ASP A 130 2.29 -15.36 22.83
N SER A 131 2.32 -14.88 24.07
CA SER A 131 3.20 -15.42 25.13
C SER A 131 2.60 -16.61 25.90
N THR A 132 1.37 -17.03 25.58
CA THR A 132 0.79 -18.28 26.08
C THR A 132 0.17 -19.05 24.93
N GLU A 133 0.78 -20.19 24.62
CA GLU A 133 0.44 -21.15 23.55
C GLU A 133 1.21 -20.93 22.25
N GLY A 134 1.98 -21.95 21.87
CA GLY A 134 2.97 -21.86 20.81
C GLY A 134 2.37 -21.65 19.42
N ILE A 135 3.13 -20.92 18.62
CA ILE A 135 3.13 -20.90 17.15
C ILE A 135 2.96 -22.35 16.61
N PRO A 136 2.12 -22.65 15.59
CA PRO A 136 1.87 -21.81 14.40
C PRO A 136 0.40 -21.70 13.94
N ASP A 137 0.04 -20.60 13.26
CA ASP A 137 -0.81 -20.62 12.05
C ASP A 137 -1.04 -19.16 11.55
N ALA A 138 -0.57 -18.73 10.38
CA ALA A 138 -0.84 -19.25 9.04
C ALA A 138 -2.34 -19.49 8.74
N ARG A 139 -3.20 -18.51 9.02
CA ARG A 139 -4.56 -18.48 8.44
C ARG A 139 -4.75 -17.12 7.77
N SER A 140 -4.82 -16.98 6.46
CA SER A 140 -5.22 -17.92 5.43
C SER A 140 -4.70 -17.41 4.08
N LEU A 141 -3.62 -18.03 3.59
CA LEU A 141 -3.27 -18.02 2.17
C LEU A 141 -3.12 -19.49 1.79
N VAL A 142 -4.12 -19.96 1.04
CA VAL A 142 -4.17 -21.10 0.11
C VAL A 142 -3.14 -22.22 0.29
#